data_AF-A0A1B7K071-F1
#
_entry.id   AF-A0A1B7K071-F1
#
_cell.length_a   1.000
_cell.length_b   1.000
_cell.length_c   1.000
_cell.angle_alpha   90.00
_cell.angle_beta   90.00
_cell.angle_gamma   90.00
#
_symmetry.space_group_name_H-M   'P 1'
#
loop_
_entity.id
_entity.type
_entity.pdbx_description
1 polymer ?
#
loop_
_entity_poly.entity_id
_entity_poly.type
_entity_poly.pdbx_seq_one_letter_code
_entity_poly.pdbx_strand_id
1 'polypeptide(L)'
;MPKENKPVIGGAFLIDEELLNLCYVWNDSTVMIRNMLDIEPLLQVAEHKLAGSFYEKPRDAMRKTNALRRTIERATQHIQIKRNEMSAWNILHRIRIPALVITTQPKDGLD
;
A
#
# COMPACT_ATOMS: atom_id res chain seq x y z
N MET A 1 -42.45 9.37 26.69
CA MET A 1 -41.60 8.16 26.81
C MET A 1 -40.16 8.56 26.54
N PRO A 2 -39.18 8.20 27.39
CA PRO A 2 -37.77 8.44 27.08
C PRO A 2 -37.32 7.46 25.99
N LYS A 3 -36.64 7.97 24.97
CA LYS A 3 -36.06 7.16 23.90
C LYS A 3 -34.87 6.39 24.50
N GLU A 4 -34.99 5.07 24.52
CA GLU A 4 -33.92 4.16 24.89
C GLU A 4 -32.79 4.27 23.86
N ASN A 5 -31.68 4.92 24.24
CA ASN A 5 -30.45 4.92 23.46
C ASN A 5 -29.83 3.53 23.55
N LYS A 6 -30.16 2.65 22.59
CA LYS A 6 -29.39 1.43 22.37
C LYS A 6 -27.93 1.81 22.11
N PRO A 7 -26.95 1.18 22.75
CA PRO A 7 -25.56 1.38 22.39
C PRO A 7 -25.41 0.98 20.94
N VAL A 8 -24.99 1.93 20.10
CA VAL A 8 -24.51 1.63 18.76
C VAL A 8 -23.37 0.64 18.96
N ILE A 9 -23.56 -0.61 18.56
CA ILE A 9 -22.51 -1.62 18.53
C ILE A 9 -21.50 -1.08 17.50
N GLY A 10 -20.53 -0.32 18.00
CA GLY A 10 -19.47 0.24 17.19
C GLY A 10 -18.74 -0.91 16.50
N GLY A 11 -18.66 -0.87 15.18
CA GLY A 11 -17.83 -1.81 14.44
C GLY A 11 -16.43 -1.83 15.04
N ALA A 12 -15.84 -3.02 15.18
CA ALA A 12 -14.49 -3.15 15.72
C ALA A 12 -13.53 -2.27 14.92
N PHE A 13 -12.92 -1.30 15.59
CA PHE A 13 -11.83 -0.50 15.03
C PHE A 13 -10.54 -1.30 15.17
N LEU A 14 -9.72 -1.31 14.12
CA LEU A 14 -8.38 -1.90 14.19
C LEU A 14 -7.54 -1.17 15.24
N ILE A 15 -6.79 -1.92 16.04
CA ILE A 15 -5.86 -1.32 16.99
C ILE A 15 -4.60 -0.82 16.27
N ASP A 16 -3.86 0.07 16.92
CA ASP A 16 -2.66 0.71 16.34
C ASP A 16 -1.63 -0.33 15.85
N GLU A 17 -1.46 -1.45 16.53
CA GLU A 17 -0.55 -2.53 16.09
C GLU A 17 -1.01 -3.18 14.78
N GLU A 18 -2.31 -3.44 14.62
CA GLU A 18 -2.87 -3.98 13.38
C GLU A 18 -2.73 -2.98 12.22
N LEU A 19 -2.92 -1.69 12.50
CA LEU A 19 -2.71 -0.61 11.54
C LEU A 19 -1.24 -0.50 11.13
N LEU A 20 -0.30 -0.68 12.07
CA LEU A 20 1.13 -0.69 11.78
C LEU A 20 1.50 -1.89 10.89
N ASN A 21 0.95 -3.07 11.16
CA ASN A 21 1.13 -4.25 10.33
C ASN A 21 0.62 -4.02 8.89
N LEU A 22 -0.53 -3.35 8.73
CA LEU A 22 -1.01 -2.97 7.40
C LEU A 22 -0.05 -2.00 6.68
N CYS A 23 0.62 -1.11 7.41
CA CYS A 23 1.65 -0.26 6.83
C CYS A 23 2.83 -1.07 6.29
N TYR A 24 3.30 -2.07 7.05
CA TYR A 24 4.36 -2.99 6.60
C TYR A 24 3.93 -3.78 5.36
N VAL A 25 2.73 -4.37 5.37
CA VAL A 25 2.17 -5.09 4.22
C VAL A 25 2.09 -4.19 2.98
N TRP A 26 1.69 -2.93 3.14
CA TRP A 26 1.67 -1.98 2.02
C TRP A 26 3.07 -1.73 1.44
N ASN A 27 4.07 -1.54 2.31
CA ASN A 27 5.45 -1.31 1.87
C ASN A 27 6.01 -2.53 1.14
N ASP A 28 5.83 -3.72 1.71
CA ASP A 28 6.35 -4.95 1.14
C ASP A 28 5.67 -5.27 -0.19
N SER A 29 4.37 -5.05 -0.28
CA SER A 29 3.63 -5.15 -1.55
C SER A 29 4.20 -4.21 -2.60
N THR A 30 4.51 -2.97 -2.23
CA THR A 30 5.10 -1.97 -3.14
C THR A 30 6.47 -2.42 -3.66
N VAL A 31 7.31 -3.01 -2.80
CA VAL A 31 8.61 -3.55 -3.18
C VAL A 31 8.46 -4.76 -4.09
N MET A 32 7.61 -5.73 -3.73
CA MET A 32 7.37 -6.93 -4.54
C MET A 32 6.85 -6.58 -5.93
N ILE A 33 5.90 -5.65 -6.02
CA ILE A 33 5.37 -5.15 -7.29
C ILE A 33 6.49 -4.63 -8.18
N ARG A 34 7.39 -3.78 -7.64
CA ARG A 34 8.51 -3.22 -8.41
C ARG A 34 9.45 -4.31 -8.89
N ASN A 35 9.83 -5.23 -8.00
CA ASN A 35 10.68 -6.36 -8.37
C ASN A 35 10.05 -7.21 -9.49
N MET A 36 8.72 -7.42 -9.44
CA MET A 36 8.01 -8.16 -10.48
C MET A 36 7.99 -7.41 -11.83
N LEU A 37 7.83 -6.08 -11.80
CA LEU A 37 7.89 -5.27 -13.02
C LEU A 37 9.30 -5.21 -13.61
N ASP A 38 10.33 -5.16 -12.74
CA ASP A 38 11.72 -5.08 -13.18
C ASP A 38 12.22 -6.41 -13.79
N ILE A 39 11.74 -7.56 -13.29
CA ILE A 39 12.14 -8.88 -13.81
C ILE A 39 11.36 -9.30 -15.06
N GLU A 40 10.14 -8.78 -15.27
CA GLU A 40 9.25 -9.20 -16.36
C GLU A 40 9.90 -9.09 -17.75
N PRO A 41 10.59 -7.99 -18.13
CA PRO A 41 11.25 -7.89 -19.44
C PRO A 41 12.30 -8.98 -19.65
N LEU A 42 13.03 -9.37 -18.59
CA LEU A 42 14.03 -10.44 -18.66
C LEU A 42 13.37 -11.81 -18.85
N LEU A 43 12.23 -12.05 -18.20
CA LEU A 43 11.44 -13.26 -18.41
C LEU A 43 10.88 -13.32 -19.83
N GLN A 44 10.49 -12.19 -20.39
CA GLN A 44 9.99 -12.09 -21.77
C GLN A 44 11.08 -12.43 -22.79
N VAL A 45 12.30 -11.91 -22.62
CA VAL A 45 13.46 -12.24 -23.47
C VAL A 45 13.82 -13.73 -23.39
N ALA A 46 13.66 -14.34 -22.20
CA ALA A 46 13.91 -15.76 -21.99
C ALA A 46 12.75 -16.67 -22.45
N GLU A 47 11.69 -16.13 -23.05
CA GLU A 47 10.44 -16.84 -23.40
C GLU A 47 9.89 -17.66 -22.22
N HIS A 48 10.10 -17.18 -21.00
CA HIS A 48 9.78 -17.91 -19.80
C HIS A 48 8.26 -17.96 -19.61
N LYS A 49 7.72 -19.14 -19.30
CA LYS A 49 6.27 -19.38 -19.14
C LYS A 49 5.55 -18.46 -18.14
N LEU A 50 6.29 -17.81 -17.23
CA LEU A 50 5.73 -16.88 -16.24
C LEU A 50 5.73 -15.42 -16.68
N ALA A 51 6.30 -15.06 -17.84
CA ALA A 51 6.41 -13.66 -18.30
C ALA A 51 5.04 -12.95 -18.28
N GLY A 52 4.01 -13.55 -18.89
CA GLY A 52 2.66 -12.99 -18.87
C GLY A 52 2.08 -12.79 -17.46
N SER A 53 2.34 -13.72 -16.53
CA SER A 53 1.92 -13.57 -15.13
C SER A 53 2.64 -12.42 -14.44
N PHE A 54 3.93 -12.24 -14.71
CA PHE A 54 4.72 -11.13 -14.16
C PHE A 54 4.42 -9.79 -14.85
N TYR A 55 3.76 -9.82 -16.02
CA TYR A 55 3.19 -8.63 -16.65
C TYR A 55 1.87 -8.25 -15.96
N GLU A 56 0.92 -9.16 -15.85
CA GLU A 56 -0.44 -8.82 -15.40
C GLU A 56 -0.56 -8.61 -13.88
N LYS A 57 -0.01 -9.54 -13.08
CA LYS A 57 -0.20 -9.56 -11.63
C LYS A 57 0.28 -8.30 -10.90
N PRO A 58 1.47 -7.74 -11.16
CA PRO A 58 1.89 -6.53 -10.46
C PRO A 58 0.99 -5.34 -10.79
N ARG A 59 0.47 -5.23 -12.02
CA ARG A 59 -0.44 -4.14 -12.42
C ARG A 59 -1.78 -4.21 -11.68
N ASP A 60 -2.32 -5.42 -11.46
CA ASP A 60 -3.50 -5.62 -10.62
C ASP A 60 -3.19 -5.37 -9.13
N ALA A 61 -2.08 -5.93 -8.63
CA ALA A 61 -1.64 -5.73 -7.25
C ALA A 61 -1.44 -4.25 -6.92
N MET A 62 -0.88 -3.45 -7.85
CA MET A 62 -0.74 -2.00 -7.71
C MET A 62 -2.07 -1.31 -7.38
N ARG A 63 -3.16 -1.67 -8.07
CA ARG A 63 -4.48 -1.05 -7.83
C ARG A 63 -4.95 -1.35 -6.41
N LYS A 64 -4.77 -2.60 -5.95
CA LYS A 64 -5.13 -3.06 -4.60
C LYS A 64 -4.25 -2.39 -3.54
N THR A 65 -2.94 -2.29 -3.77
CA THR A 65 -1.99 -1.59 -2.88
C THR A 65 -2.30 -0.10 -2.79
N ASN A 66 -2.68 0.55 -3.88
CA ASN A 66 -3.13 1.95 -3.86
C ASN A 66 -4.47 2.13 -3.11
N ALA A 67 -5.38 1.16 -3.17
CA ALA A 67 -6.58 1.17 -2.34
C ALA A 67 -6.26 0.98 -0.85
N LEU A 68 -5.36 0.05 -0.53
CA LEU A 68 -4.88 -0.17 0.84
C LEU A 68 -4.23 1.09 1.41
N ARG A 69 -3.44 1.82 0.61
CA ARG A 69 -2.86 3.12 0.97
C ARG A 69 -3.92 4.08 1.53
N ARG A 70 -5.01 4.29 0.78
CA ARG A 70 -6.11 5.19 1.17
C ARG A 70 -6.81 4.72 2.45
N THR A 71 -6.97 3.41 2.60
CA THR A 71 -7.53 2.82 3.83
C THR A 71 -6.64 3.11 5.03
N ILE A 72 -5.32 2.90 4.91
CA ILE A 72 -4.35 3.19 5.97
C ILE A 72 -4.33 4.69 6.28
N GLU A 73 -4.30 5.56 5.27
CA GLU A 73 -4.30 7.02 5.46
C GLU A 73 -5.52 7.48 6.28
N ARG A 74 -6.72 6.97 5.96
CA ARG A 74 -7.95 7.27 6.70
C ARG A 74 -7.93 6.68 8.11
N ALA A 75 -7.52 5.42 8.25
CA ALA A 75 -7.57 4.72 9.53
C ALA A 75 -6.52 5.19 10.54
N THR A 76 -5.46 5.87 10.09
CA THR A 76 -4.36 6.35 10.93
C THR A 76 -4.41 7.86 11.20
N GLN A 77 -5.49 8.56 10.84
CA GLN A 77 -5.57 10.02 10.98
C GLN A 77 -5.28 10.52 12.41
N HIS A 78 -5.58 9.70 13.42
CA HIS A 78 -5.29 9.99 14.83
C HIS A 78 -3.81 9.84 15.21
N ILE A 79 -3.01 9.13 14.41
CA ILE A 79 -1.60 8.82 14.69
C ILE A 79 -0.71 9.99 14.26
N GLN A 80 -0.03 10.57 15.23
CA GLN A 80 0.98 11.62 15.05
C GLN A 80 2.38 11.00 14.97
N ILE A 81 3.12 11.28 13.90
CA ILE A 81 4.49 10.81 13.74
C ILE A 81 5.45 11.96 14.07
N LYS A 82 6.27 11.78 15.09
CA LYS A 82 7.25 12.80 15.51
C LYS A 82 8.49 12.70 14.62
N ARG A 83 8.85 13.82 13.96
CA ARG A 83 9.96 13.89 12.98
C ARG A 83 11.34 13.51 13.53
N ASN A 84 11.57 13.62 14.84
CA ASN A 84 12.90 13.50 15.44
C ASN A 84 13.09 12.18 16.22
N GLU A 85 12.10 11.28 16.17
CA GLU A 85 12.15 9.99 16.85
C GLU A 85 12.11 8.87 15.80
N MET A 86 12.96 7.86 15.96
CA MET A 86 12.95 6.69 15.09
C MET A 86 11.78 5.77 15.50
N SER A 87 10.57 6.19 15.14
CA SER A 87 9.35 5.44 15.40
C SER A 87 9.15 4.35 14.35
N ALA A 88 8.61 3.20 14.76
CA ALA A 88 8.10 2.18 13.85
C ALA A 88 7.10 2.77 12.82
N TRP A 89 6.40 3.85 13.20
CA TRP A 89 5.48 4.59 12.34
C TRP A 89 6.12 5.43 11.23
N ASN A 90 7.45 5.48 11.10
CA ASN A 90 8.11 6.16 9.99
C ASN A 90 7.69 5.61 8.61
N ILE A 91 7.24 4.36 8.55
CA ILE A 91 6.63 3.79 7.35
C ILE A 91 5.36 4.54 6.90
N LEU A 92 4.56 5.04 7.85
CA LEU A 92 3.35 5.79 7.57
C LEU A 92 3.67 7.18 6.97
N HIS A 93 4.84 7.76 7.28
CA HIS A 93 5.31 8.95 6.56
C HIS A 93 5.48 8.67 5.07
N ARG A 94 6.04 7.52 4.68
CA ARG A 94 6.20 7.14 3.26
C ARG A 94 4.83 6.98 2.59
N ILE A 95 3.88 6.38 3.29
CA ILE A 95 2.49 6.22 2.83
C ILE A 95 1.83 7.58 2.57
N ARG A 96 2.06 8.59 3.41
CA ARG A 96 1.42 9.91 3.29
C ARG A 96 2.06 10.85 2.26
N ILE A 97 3.24 10.52 1.71
CA ILE A 97 3.90 11.37 0.70
C ILE A 97 3.20 11.21 -0.67
N PRO A 98 2.66 12.29 -1.26
CA PRO A 98 1.89 12.22 -2.51
C PRO A 98 2.67 11.67 -3.70
N ALA A 99 3.99 11.87 -3.74
CA ALA A 99 4.85 11.48 -4.87
C ALA A 99 5.05 9.96 -5.06
N LEU A 100 4.53 9.12 -4.15
CA LEU A 100 4.66 7.66 -4.20
C LEU A 100 3.43 6.94 -4.76
N VAL A 101 2.58 7.63 -5.55
CA VAL A 101 1.56 6.92 -6.34
C VAL A 101 2.30 5.94 -7.25
N ILE A 102 2.05 4.63 -7.08
CA ILE A 102 2.64 3.63 -7.96
C ILE A 102 1.87 3.75 -9.29
N THR A 103 2.50 4.37 -10.30
CA THR A 103 1.94 4.55 -11.64
C THR A 103 2.51 3.52 -12.60
N THR A 104 1.69 3.03 -13.51
CA THR A 104 2.09 2.10 -14.59
C THR A 104 2.69 2.80 -15.80
N GLN A 105 2.92 4.12 -15.74
CA GLN A 105 3.48 4.81 -16.90
C GLN A 105 4.91 4.30 -17.08
N PRO A 106 5.29 3.88 -18.31
CA PRO A 106 6.70 3.79 -18.66
C PRO A 106 7.33 5.14 -18.31
N LYS A 107 8.61 5.15 -17.93
CA LYS A 107 9.38 6.36 -18.19
C LYS A 107 9.45 6.46 -19.71
N ASP A 108 8.46 7.11 -20.30
CA ASP A 108 8.49 7.46 -21.71
C ASP A 108 9.80 8.20 -21.96
N GLY A 109 10.41 7.88 -23.11
CA GLY A 109 11.77 8.20 -23.46
C GLY A 109 12.21 9.60 -23.02
N LEU A 110 13.34 9.62 -22.32
CA LEU A 110 14.26 10.75 -22.47
C LEU A 110 15.21 10.33 -23.60
N ASP A 111 15.02 10.97 -24.76
CA ASP A 111 16.09 11.18 -25.74
C ASP A 111 17.33 11.78 -25.06
#